data_AF-A0A7S3YCX7-F1
#
_entry.id   AF-A0A7S3YCX7-F1
#
_cell.length_a   1.000
_cell.length_b   1.000
_cell.length_c   1.000
_cell.angle_alpha   90.00
_cell.angle_beta   90.00
_cell.angle_gamma   90.00
#
_symmetry.space_group_name_H-M   'P 1'
#
loop_
_entity.id
_entity.type
_entity.pdbx_description
1 polymer ?
#
loop_
_entity_poly.entity_id
_entity_poly.type
_entity_poly.pdbx_seq_one_letter_code
_entity_poly.pdbx_strand_id
1 'polypeptide(L)'
;DGEPGFHLHDLGQPLGAAVQIGKGIEDREWPLIVNSAFSAGNSVLVVESADLNGDEPMIWLRIEEGPLKGERRKITKEGAALGRATENALSIPDRELSRRHSLIVHDPRRRQFYLCDVGSTNGTYMQLVGPYGRPYRLSLQDNVLVGRTCFSVNRFDYGLSEEIGMRRTMEDRYTLEQDLGLAV
;
A
#
# COMPACT_ATOMS: atom_id res chain seq x y z
N ASP A 1 -3.87 25.67 -6.98
CA ASP A 1 -2.42 25.64 -7.26
C ASP A 1 -1.88 24.23 -7.05
N GLY A 2 -2.00 23.38 -8.07
CA GLY A 2 -1.48 22.01 -8.05
C GLY A 2 -0.63 21.81 -9.29
N GLU A 3 0.57 21.26 -9.14
CA GLU A 3 1.40 20.93 -10.29
C GLU A 3 0.66 19.97 -11.23
N PRO A 4 0.86 20.09 -12.56
CA PRO A 4 0.27 19.16 -13.52
C PRO A 4 0.70 17.73 -13.21
N GLY A 5 -0.27 16.82 -13.16
CA GLY A 5 -0.05 15.41 -12.86
C GLY A 5 -1.33 14.61 -12.76
N PHE A 6 -1.21 13.28 -12.90
CA PHE A 6 -2.31 12.36 -12.66
C PHE A 6 -2.44 12.12 -11.16
N HIS A 7 -3.65 12.25 -10.64
CA HIS A 7 -3.93 12.06 -9.23
C HIS A 7 -5.01 10.99 -9.07
N LEU A 8 -4.81 10.10 -8.11
CA LEU A 8 -5.81 9.14 -7.71
C LEU A 8 -6.60 9.68 -6.53
N HIS A 9 -7.91 9.73 -6.70
CA HIS A 9 -8.85 10.24 -5.71
C HIS A 9 -9.77 9.08 -5.30
N ASP A 10 -9.68 8.65 -4.04
CA ASP A 10 -10.69 7.77 -3.46
C ASP A 10 -11.91 8.63 -3.09
N LEU A 11 -13.07 8.34 -3.69
CA LEU A 11 -14.32 9.08 -3.46
C LEU A 11 -15.04 8.63 -2.18
N GLY A 12 -14.31 8.12 -1.20
CA GLY A 12 -14.81 7.81 0.13
C GLY A 12 -15.32 6.37 0.29
N GLN A 13 -14.92 5.45 -0.58
CA GLN A 13 -15.15 4.03 -0.32
C GLN A 13 -14.05 3.54 0.63
N PRO A 14 -14.39 2.97 1.80
CA PRO A 14 -13.37 2.43 2.69
C PRO A 14 -12.58 1.35 1.96
N LEU A 15 -11.25 1.50 1.91
CA LEU A 15 -10.35 0.52 1.29
C LEU A 15 -10.56 0.37 -0.24
N GLY A 16 -11.08 1.42 -0.89
CA GLY A 16 -11.38 1.43 -2.32
C GLY A 16 -10.12 1.48 -3.20
N ALA A 17 -9.11 2.23 -2.75
CA ALA A 17 -7.83 2.37 -3.45
C ALA A 17 -6.62 2.19 -2.53
N ALA A 18 -5.56 1.58 -3.06
CA ALA A 18 -4.29 1.39 -2.38
C ALA A 18 -3.11 1.52 -3.35
N VAL A 19 -1.93 1.84 -2.84
CA VAL A 19 -0.69 1.89 -3.63
C VAL A 19 0.31 0.88 -3.08
N GLN A 20 1.01 0.18 -3.96
CA GLN A 20 2.05 -0.76 -3.57
C GLN A 20 3.22 -0.01 -2.94
N ILE A 21 3.69 -0.49 -1.79
CA ILE A 21 4.87 0.08 -1.13
C ILE A 21 6.16 -0.45 -1.76
N GLY A 22 7.24 0.33 -1.62
CA GLY A 22 8.59 -0.07 -2.04
C GLY A 22 9.08 -1.36 -1.37
N LYS A 23 9.99 -2.05 -2.06
CA LYS A 23 10.65 -3.26 -1.55
C LYS A 23 11.93 -2.88 -0.82
N GLY A 24 12.13 -3.42 0.37
CA GLY A 24 13.31 -3.18 1.18
C GLY A 24 13.02 -2.34 2.42
N ILE A 25 13.95 -2.37 3.37
CA ILE A 25 13.83 -1.68 4.67
C ILE A 25 14.40 -0.26 4.61
N GLU A 26 15.12 0.06 3.53
CA GLU A 26 15.77 1.35 3.31
C GLU A 26 14.74 2.40 2.87
N ASP A 27 13.74 2.00 2.08
CA ASP A 27 12.61 2.84 1.67
C ASP A 27 11.57 2.93 2.79
N ARG A 28 11.87 3.79 3.78
CA ARG A 28 10.96 4.16 4.88
C ARG A 28 9.97 5.24 4.44
N GLU A 29 9.21 4.95 3.40
CA GLU A 29 8.29 5.91 2.78
C GLU A 29 6.94 5.98 3.50
N TRP A 30 6.52 4.88 4.12
CA TRP A 30 5.15 4.71 4.59
C TRP A 30 5.06 4.60 6.11
N PRO A 31 4.99 5.73 6.85
CA PRO A 31 4.81 5.72 8.29
C PRO A 31 3.44 5.17 8.69
N LEU A 32 3.42 4.29 9.69
CA LEU A 32 2.20 3.77 10.30
C LEU A 32 1.64 4.80 11.28
N ILE A 33 0.76 5.66 10.77
CA ILE A 33 0.06 6.71 11.53
C ILE A 33 -1.31 6.17 11.95
N VAL A 34 -1.84 6.60 13.10
CA VAL A 34 -3.20 6.22 13.55
C VAL A 34 -4.22 6.46 12.41
N ASN A 35 -5.10 5.49 12.19
CA ASN A 35 -6.08 5.40 11.11
C ASN A 35 -5.49 5.18 9.69
N SER A 36 -4.18 5.01 9.55
CA SER A 36 -3.64 4.42 8.31
C SER A 36 -3.97 2.93 8.28
N ALA A 37 -4.12 2.40 7.07
CA ALA A 37 -4.43 1.00 6.83
C ALA A 37 -3.55 0.46 5.71
N PHE A 38 -3.17 -0.80 5.80
CA PHE A 38 -2.44 -1.48 4.74
C PHE A 38 -3.00 -2.88 4.52
N SER A 39 -2.85 -3.39 3.31
CA SER A 39 -3.23 -4.75 2.96
C SER A 39 -2.03 -5.60 2.58
N ALA A 40 -2.10 -6.87 2.97
CA ALA A 40 -1.17 -7.90 2.58
C ALA A 40 -1.97 -9.19 2.38
N GLY A 41 -1.93 -9.74 1.16
CA GLY A 41 -2.84 -10.83 0.76
C GLY A 41 -4.31 -10.39 0.86
N ASN A 42 -5.14 -11.20 1.52
CA ASN A 42 -6.56 -10.89 1.78
C ASN A 42 -6.78 -10.22 3.15
N SER A 43 -5.70 -9.82 3.83
CA SER A 43 -5.79 -9.22 5.16
C SER A 43 -5.58 -7.72 5.10
N VAL A 44 -6.45 -6.98 5.78
CA VAL A 44 -6.35 -5.53 5.95
C VAL A 44 -6.09 -5.24 7.41
N LEU A 45 -5.05 -4.47 7.69
CA LEU A 45 -4.65 -4.07 9.03
C LEU A 45 -4.73 -2.56 9.15
N VAL A 46 -5.31 -2.07 10.25
CA VAL A 46 -5.48 -0.65 10.54
C VAL A 46 -4.73 -0.31 11.82
N VAL A 47 -4.00 0.80 11.81
CA VAL A 47 -3.38 1.34 13.03
C VAL A 47 -4.47 1.95 13.91
N GLU A 48 -4.84 1.23 14.97
CA GLU A 48 -5.91 1.61 15.90
C GLU A 48 -5.43 2.69 16.88
N SER A 49 -4.21 2.55 17.42
CA SER A 49 -3.61 3.54 18.32
C SER A 49 -2.08 3.48 18.25
N ALA A 50 -1.44 4.57 18.68
CA ALA A 50 0.01 4.70 18.72
C ALA A 50 0.44 5.45 19.98
N ASP A 51 1.42 4.90 20.69
CA ASP A 51 2.20 5.61 21.71
C ASP A 51 3.64 5.68 21.21
N LEU A 52 4.05 6.86 20.73
CA LEU A 52 5.38 7.08 20.16
C LEU A 52 6.31 7.83 21.11
N ASN A 53 5.76 8.36 22.21
CA ASN A 53 6.42 9.37 23.02
C ASN A 53 7.08 8.82 24.31
N GLY A 54 6.88 7.55 24.66
CA GLY A 54 7.55 6.87 25.77
C GLY A 54 8.88 6.18 25.43
N ASP A 55 9.49 5.55 26.45
CA ASP A 55 10.70 4.71 26.34
C ASP A 55 10.44 3.35 25.66
N GLU A 56 9.18 2.96 25.60
CA GLU A 56 8.68 1.77 24.90
C GLU A 56 7.61 2.17 23.88
N PRO A 57 8.00 2.79 22.76
CA PRO A 57 7.05 3.15 21.73
C PRO A 57 6.39 1.89 21.14
N MET A 58 5.10 2.01 20.86
CA MET A 58 4.26 0.91 20.38
C MET A 58 3.11 1.41 19.52
N ILE A 59 2.59 0.53 18.68
CA ILE A 59 1.32 0.70 17.97
C ILE A 59 0.43 -0.52 18.19
N TRP A 60 -0.89 -0.30 18.15
CA TRP A 60 -1.88 -1.36 18.07
C TRP A 60 -2.43 -1.44 16.66
N LEU A 61 -2.35 -2.63 16.08
CA LEU A 61 -2.97 -2.96 14.81
C LEU A 61 -4.26 -3.73 15.06
N ARG A 62 -5.33 -3.35 14.38
CA ARG A 62 -6.59 -4.09 14.32
C ARG A 62 -6.70 -4.72 12.93
N ILE A 63 -7.05 -5.99 12.88
CA ILE A 63 -7.26 -6.72 11.62
C ILE A 63 -8.71 -6.52 11.20
N GLU A 64 -8.94 -5.77 10.13
CA GLU A 64 -10.27 -5.42 9.62
C GLU A 64 -10.84 -6.50 8.71
N GLU A 65 -9.96 -7.12 7.92
CA GLU A 65 -10.31 -8.15 6.94
C GLU A 65 -9.30 -9.29 6.96
N GLY A 66 -9.69 -10.43 6.40
CA GLY A 66 -8.86 -11.63 6.31
C GLY A 66 -9.15 -12.67 7.41
N PRO A 67 -8.34 -13.74 7.48
CA PRO A 67 -8.60 -14.89 8.34
C PRO A 67 -8.66 -14.59 9.85
N LEU A 68 -7.97 -13.52 10.28
CA LEU A 68 -7.88 -13.11 11.70
C LEU A 68 -8.70 -11.86 11.99
N LYS A 69 -9.76 -11.61 11.21
CA LYS A 69 -10.62 -10.43 11.36
C LYS A 69 -11.12 -10.26 12.80
N GLY A 70 -11.05 -9.01 13.28
CA GLY A 70 -11.45 -8.62 14.63
C GLY A 70 -10.34 -8.74 15.69
N GLU A 71 -9.23 -9.39 15.36
CA GLU A 71 -8.11 -9.49 16.28
C GLU A 71 -7.28 -8.20 16.35
N ARG A 72 -6.58 -8.04 17.47
CA ARG A 72 -5.63 -6.95 17.72
C ARG A 72 -4.22 -7.49 17.90
N ARG A 73 -3.24 -6.69 17.50
CA ARG A 73 -1.81 -7.03 17.58
C ARG A 73 -1.01 -5.81 18.05
N LYS A 74 -0.27 -6.00 19.13
CA LYS A 74 0.64 -4.99 19.67
C LYS A 74 1.99 -5.11 18.97
N ILE A 75 2.48 -4.01 18.40
CA ILE A 75 3.83 -3.92 17.84
C ILE A 75 4.63 -2.96 18.72
N THR A 76 5.74 -3.42 19.26
CA THR A 76 6.67 -2.64 20.09
C THR A 76 7.87 -2.18 19.27
N LYS A 77 8.79 -1.43 19.87
CA LYS A 77 10.01 -0.91 19.21
C LYS A 77 10.89 -1.98 18.54
N GLU A 78 10.75 -3.25 18.92
CA GLU A 78 11.41 -4.41 18.28
C GLU A 78 10.89 -4.67 16.86
N GLY A 79 9.75 -4.07 16.49
CA GLY A 79 9.09 -4.28 15.21
C GLY A 79 8.38 -5.62 15.14
N ALA A 80 7.93 -5.99 13.95
CA ALA A 80 7.28 -7.27 13.72
C ALA A 80 7.42 -7.71 12.27
N ALA A 81 7.67 -9.01 12.08
CA ALA A 81 7.49 -9.63 10.77
C ALA A 81 6.04 -10.05 10.56
N LEU A 82 5.55 -9.87 9.33
CA LEU A 82 4.24 -10.30 8.86
C LEU A 82 4.40 -11.31 7.74
N GLY A 83 3.64 -12.39 7.80
CA GLY A 83 3.59 -13.41 6.77
C GLY A 83 2.81 -14.64 7.21
N ARG A 84 2.73 -15.65 6.35
CA ARG A 84 1.97 -16.88 6.68
C ARG A 84 2.70 -17.88 7.56
N ALA A 85 4.02 -17.72 7.73
CA ALA A 85 4.80 -18.64 8.55
C ALA A 85 4.56 -18.35 10.04
N THR A 86 4.50 -19.41 10.84
CA THR A 86 4.24 -19.35 12.28
C THR A 86 5.33 -18.66 13.08
N GLU A 87 6.53 -18.57 12.51
CA GLU A 87 7.67 -17.88 13.11
C GLU A 87 7.52 -16.34 13.10
N ASN A 88 6.58 -15.79 12.34
CA ASN A 88 6.33 -14.35 12.31
C ASN A 88 5.55 -13.89 13.55
N ALA A 89 5.91 -12.73 14.08
CA ALA A 89 5.14 -12.07 15.14
C ALA A 89 3.69 -11.78 14.69
N LEU A 90 3.49 -11.44 13.41
CA LEU A 90 2.20 -11.34 12.75
C LEU A 90 2.02 -12.52 11.78
N SER A 91 1.86 -13.73 12.33
CA SER A 91 1.53 -14.93 11.55
C SER A 91 0.04 -14.92 11.17
N ILE A 92 -0.26 -14.75 9.89
CA ILE A 92 -1.63 -14.76 9.36
C ILE A 92 -1.77 -15.96 8.41
N PRO A 93 -2.67 -16.92 8.66
CA PRO A 93 -2.82 -18.14 7.85
C PRO A 93 -3.54 -17.87 6.51
N ASP A 94 -2.95 -17.00 5.69
CA ASP A 94 -3.44 -16.60 4.38
C ASP A 94 -2.51 -17.16 3.29
N ARG A 95 -3.10 -17.79 2.26
CA ARG A 95 -2.35 -18.39 1.15
C ARG A 95 -1.76 -17.35 0.21
N GLU A 96 -2.35 -16.16 0.15
CA GLU A 96 -1.85 -15.04 -0.64
C GLU A 96 -0.66 -14.33 0.03
N LEU A 97 -0.34 -14.70 1.27
CA LEU A 97 0.85 -14.21 1.96
C LEU A 97 2.06 -15.10 1.70
N SER A 98 3.19 -14.43 1.51
CA SER A 98 4.50 -15.07 1.51
C SER A 98 4.83 -15.54 2.93
N ARG A 99 5.73 -16.53 3.06
CA ARG A 99 6.16 -17.01 4.38
C ARG A 99 6.64 -15.87 5.28
N ARG A 100 7.46 -14.97 4.72
CA ARG A 100 7.83 -13.67 5.27
C ARG A 100 7.50 -12.66 4.18
N HIS A 101 6.53 -11.77 4.44
CA HIS A 101 5.89 -10.96 3.41
C HIS A 101 6.24 -9.48 3.57
N SER A 102 6.06 -8.96 4.77
CA SER A 102 6.43 -7.58 5.11
C SER A 102 6.99 -7.48 6.53
N LEU A 103 7.57 -6.33 6.82
CA LEU A 103 8.12 -5.97 8.12
C LEU A 103 7.53 -4.64 8.56
N ILE A 104 7.33 -4.54 9.86
CA ILE A 104 7.11 -3.28 10.55
C ILE A 104 8.37 -2.98 11.32
N VAL A 105 8.97 -1.84 11.04
CA VAL A 105 10.23 -1.40 11.66
C VAL A 105 10.02 -0.09 12.40
N HIS A 106 10.60 0.04 13.58
CA HIS A 106 10.64 1.30 14.30
C HIS A 106 11.90 2.08 13.92
N ASP A 107 11.73 3.37 13.59
CA ASP A 107 12.83 4.32 13.44
C ASP A 107 12.98 5.15 14.72
N PRO A 108 14.01 4.92 15.55
CA PRO A 108 14.20 5.67 16.77
C PRO A 108 14.48 7.16 16.57
N ARG A 109 15.08 7.54 15.42
CA ARG A 109 15.41 8.95 15.13
C ARG A 109 14.17 9.76 14.81
N ARG A 110 13.23 9.13 14.09
CA ARG A 110 11.94 9.74 13.70
C ARG A 110 10.82 9.44 14.69
N ARG A 111 11.05 8.54 15.66
CA ARG A 111 10.07 8.03 16.62
C ARG A 111 8.80 7.50 15.95
N GLN A 112 8.98 6.74 14.88
CA GLN A 112 7.89 6.36 14.00
C GLN A 112 8.06 4.93 13.51
N PHE A 113 6.94 4.21 13.40
CA PHE A 113 6.90 2.90 12.77
C PHE A 113 6.68 3.02 11.27
N TYR A 114 7.34 2.17 10.50
CA TYR A 114 7.27 2.11 9.04
C TYR A 114 6.94 0.71 8.57
N LEU A 115 6.18 0.63 7.48
CA LEU A 115 5.89 -0.62 6.79
C LEU A 115 6.86 -0.81 5.63
N CYS A 116 7.43 -2.00 5.51
CA CYS A 116 8.40 -2.35 4.48
C CYS A 116 8.03 -3.71 3.86
N ASP A 117 7.95 -3.80 2.53
CA ASP A 117 7.79 -5.09 1.86
C ASP A 117 9.16 -5.79 1.75
N VAL A 118 9.24 -7.09 2.02
CA VAL A 118 10.51 -7.83 1.97
C VAL A 118 10.68 -8.68 0.72
N GLY A 119 10.12 -8.22 -0.40
CA GLY A 119 10.14 -8.96 -1.66
C GLY A 119 9.04 -10.01 -1.70
N SER A 120 7.85 -9.65 -1.21
CA SER A 120 6.70 -10.53 -1.28
C SER A 120 6.25 -10.80 -2.72
N THR A 121 5.53 -11.90 -2.91
CA THR A 121 5.03 -12.33 -4.23
C THR A 121 3.91 -11.41 -4.73
N ASN A 122 2.94 -11.10 -3.86
CA ASN A 122 1.74 -10.35 -4.23
C ASN A 122 1.84 -8.85 -3.91
N GLY A 123 2.90 -8.43 -3.19
CA GLY A 123 3.07 -7.06 -2.75
C GLY A 123 2.30 -6.74 -1.48
N THR A 124 2.77 -5.70 -0.80
CA THR A 124 2.08 -5.03 0.31
C THR A 124 1.58 -3.67 -0.18
N TYR A 125 0.36 -3.28 0.18
CA TYR A 125 -0.26 -2.05 -0.32
C TYR A 125 -0.69 -1.15 0.83
N MET A 126 -0.33 0.14 0.77
CA MET A 126 -0.85 1.16 1.67
C MET A 126 -2.19 1.68 1.14
N GLN A 127 -3.21 1.67 1.98
CA GLN A 127 -4.55 2.13 1.63
C GLN A 127 -4.58 3.66 1.61
N LEU A 128 -5.19 4.23 0.57
CA LEU A 128 -5.31 5.68 0.39
C LEU A 128 -6.51 6.22 1.18
N VAL A 129 -6.47 6.00 2.50
CA VAL A 129 -7.52 6.38 3.46
C VAL A 129 -6.89 7.00 4.71
N GLY A 130 -7.74 7.64 5.53
CA GLY A 130 -7.30 8.24 6.79
C GLY A 130 -6.19 9.28 6.55
N PRO A 131 -5.02 9.15 7.20
CA PRO A 131 -3.87 10.05 6.99
C PRO A 131 -3.42 10.15 5.52
N TYR A 132 -3.65 9.11 4.73
CA TYR A 132 -3.30 9.00 3.31
C TYR A 132 -4.47 9.23 2.36
N GLY A 133 -5.62 9.71 2.85
CA GLY A 133 -6.82 9.94 2.03
C GLY A 133 -6.77 11.19 1.13
N ARG A 134 -5.63 11.88 1.07
CA ARG A 134 -5.44 13.03 0.16
C ARG A 134 -5.23 12.49 -1.27
N PRO A 135 -5.56 13.26 -2.31
CA PRO A 135 -5.21 12.90 -3.68
C PRO A 135 -3.76 12.43 -3.80
N TYR A 136 -3.58 11.19 -4.23
CA TYR A 136 -2.25 10.60 -4.38
C TYR A 136 -1.73 10.91 -5.78
N ARG A 137 -0.61 11.63 -5.88
CA ARG A 137 0.03 11.93 -7.16
C ARG A 137 0.69 10.66 -7.70
N LEU A 138 0.20 10.17 -8.83
CA LEU A 138 0.72 8.98 -9.48
C LEU A 138 2.09 9.26 -10.09
N SER A 139 3.02 8.35 -9.82
CA SER A 139 4.35 8.30 -10.41
C SER A 139 4.46 7.11 -11.36
N LEU A 140 5.43 7.18 -12.27
CA LEU A 140 5.74 6.03 -13.12
C LEU A 140 6.19 4.87 -12.23
N GLN A 141 5.82 3.66 -12.65
CA GLN A 141 6.03 2.38 -11.96
C GLN A 141 5.18 2.15 -10.71
N ASP A 142 4.28 3.09 -10.37
CA ASP A 142 3.29 2.84 -9.32
C ASP A 142 2.38 1.67 -9.72
N ASN A 143 2.22 0.75 -8.78
CA ASN A 143 1.17 -0.26 -8.84
C ASN A 143 0.06 0.16 -7.88
N VAL A 144 -1.12 0.39 -8.42
CA VAL A 144 -2.30 0.85 -7.69
C VAL A 144 -3.33 -0.25 -7.68
N LEU A 145 -3.82 -0.59 -6.50
CA LEU A 145 -4.97 -1.45 -6.33
C LEU A 145 -6.24 -0.60 -6.31
N VAL A 146 -7.23 -0.95 -7.12
CA VAL A 146 -8.60 -0.42 -7.02
C VAL A 146 -9.54 -1.61 -6.87
N GLY A 147 -10.16 -1.74 -5.70
CA GLY A 147 -10.87 -2.96 -5.29
C GLY A 147 -9.93 -4.18 -5.27
N ARG A 148 -10.08 -5.10 -6.24
CA ARG A 148 -9.19 -6.27 -6.39
C ARG A 148 -8.32 -6.23 -7.65
N THR A 149 -8.44 -5.16 -8.44
CA THR A 149 -7.72 -5.02 -9.69
C THR A 149 -6.49 -4.17 -9.47
N CYS A 150 -5.34 -4.65 -9.92
CA CYS A 150 -4.08 -3.91 -9.88
C CYS A 150 -3.83 -3.25 -11.23
N PHE A 151 -3.53 -1.95 -11.22
CA PHE A 151 -3.16 -1.14 -12.38
C PHE A 151 -1.72 -0.69 -12.22
N SER A 152 -0.93 -0.76 -13.28
CA SER A 152 0.45 -0.27 -13.28
C SER A 152 0.56 1.00 -14.12
N VAL A 153 1.22 2.02 -13.59
CA VAL A 153 1.45 3.30 -14.27
C VAL A 153 2.76 3.19 -15.05
N ASN A 154 2.68 3.03 -16.37
CA ASN A 154 3.87 2.88 -17.22
C ASN A 154 3.98 4.00 -18.26
N ARG A 155 5.19 4.22 -18.77
CA ARG A 155 5.35 5.00 -19.99
C ARG A 155 4.81 4.21 -21.16
N PHE A 156 4.02 4.86 -21.99
CA PHE A 156 3.64 4.29 -23.27
C PHE A 156 4.81 4.48 -24.24
N ASP A 157 5.69 3.47 -24.30
CA ASP A 157 6.72 3.41 -25.34
C ASP A 157 6.21 2.56 -26.49
N TYR A 158 6.11 3.17 -27.68
CA TYR A 158 5.64 2.55 -28.92
C TYR A 158 6.42 1.26 -29.32
N GLY A 159 7.56 0.97 -28.69
CA GLY A 159 8.41 -0.20 -28.95
C GLY A 159 8.13 -1.44 -28.08
N LEU A 160 7.36 -1.33 -26.99
CA LEU A 160 7.01 -2.48 -26.15
C LEU A 160 5.81 -3.30 -26.69
N SER A 161 5.18 -2.84 -27.77
CA SER A 161 4.08 -3.57 -28.42
C SER A 161 4.54 -4.71 -29.34
N GLU A 162 5.84 -4.89 -29.59
CA GLU A 162 6.30 -6.05 -30.36
C GLU A 162 6.21 -7.37 -29.54
N GLU A 163 6.33 -7.31 -28.21
CA GLU A 163 6.12 -8.47 -27.33
C GLU A 163 4.65 -8.68 -26.93
N ILE A 164 3.84 -7.62 -26.90
CA ILE A 164 2.38 -7.72 -26.73
C ILE A 164 1.78 -7.99 -28.11
N GLY A 165 1.93 -9.24 -28.55
CA GLY A 165 1.64 -9.71 -29.91
C GLY A 165 0.57 -8.93 -30.67
N MET A 166 0.92 -8.53 -31.89
CA MET A 166 0.13 -7.79 -32.88
C MET A 166 -1.40 -8.02 -32.78
N ARG A 167 -2.09 -7.20 -31.97
CA ARG A 167 -3.56 -7.17 -31.94
C ARG A 167 -4.06 -6.38 -33.15
N ARG A 168 -4.86 -7.01 -34.00
CA ARG A 168 -5.34 -6.44 -35.27
C ARG A 168 -6.39 -5.33 -35.11
N THR A 169 -7.05 -5.20 -33.97
CA THR A 169 -7.96 -4.09 -33.66
C THR A 169 -7.95 -3.79 -32.17
N MET A 170 -7.88 -2.49 -31.82
CA MET A 170 -8.16 -1.98 -30.47
C MET A 170 -9.67 -1.72 -30.39
N GLU A 171 -10.44 -2.63 -29.79
CA GLU A 171 -11.90 -2.48 -29.64
C GLU A 171 -12.34 -1.77 -28.36
N ASP A 172 -11.39 -1.40 -27.51
CA ASP A 172 -11.73 -0.74 -26.26
C ASP A 172 -11.92 0.77 -26.48
N ARG A 173 -13.15 1.24 -26.26
CA ARG A 173 -13.45 2.68 -26.17
C ARG A 173 -13.11 3.16 -24.76
N TYR A 174 -11.99 3.86 -24.63
CA TYR A 174 -11.66 4.61 -23.41
C TYR A 174 -11.72 6.10 -23.70
N THR A 175 -12.28 6.88 -22.77
CA THR A 175 -12.22 8.34 -22.79
C THR A 175 -11.24 8.76 -21.71
N LEU A 176 -10.18 9.44 -22.10
CA LEU A 176 -9.22 10.05 -21.18
C LEU A 176 -9.50 11.55 -21.18
N GLU A 177 -10.11 12.05 -20.11
CA GLU A 177 -10.27 13.49 -19.90
C GLU A 177 -9.00 14.03 -19.24
N GLN A 178 -8.26 14.84 -19.99
CA GLN A 178 -7.12 15.58 -19.49
C GLN A 178 -7.57 17.02 -19.20
N ASP A 179 -7.75 17.35 -17.92
CA ASP A 179 -7.95 18.73 -17.49
C ASP A 179 -6.58 19.42 -17.39
N LEU A 180 -6.37 20.43 -18.23
CA LEU A 180 -5.11 21.17 -18.32
C LEU A 180 -5.07 22.38 -17.38
N GLY A 181 -6.16 22.71 -16.69
CA GLY A 181 -6.21 23.82 -15.72
C GLY A 181 -5.75 25.18 -16.28
N LEU A 182 -5.81 25.37 -17.60
CA LEU A 182 -5.41 26.62 -18.22
C LEU A 182 -6.49 27.67 -17.95
N ALA A 183 -6.16 28.65 -17.11
CA ALA A 183 -6.93 29.89 -17.04
C ALA A 183 -6.81 30.60 -18.39
N VAL A 184 -7.95 30.83 -19.05
CA VAL A 184 -8.06 31.68 -20.24
C VAL A 184 -8.01 33.15 -19.82
#